data_AF-B4G2V6-F1
#
_entry.id   AF-B4G2V6-F1
#
_cell.length_a   1.000
_cell.length_b   1.000
_cell.length_c   1.000
_cell.angle_alpha   90.00
_cell.angle_beta   90.00
_cell.angle_gamma   90.00
#
_symmetry.space_group_name_H-M   'P 1'
#
loop_
_entity.id
_entity.type
_entity.pdbx_description
1 polymer ?
#
loop_
_entity_poly.entity_id
_entity_poly.type
_entity_poly.pdbx_seq_one_letter_code
_entity_poly.pdbx_strand_id
1 'polypeptide(L)'
;MRRTLRLILLRLVLVILLSTLCHTQPSCQTPTPAKSPGQCVHFSACRFVLREYAMYKEHMPPAVMRFLQRSRCRPKRDGYHLCCELKDVIPANANSKLK
;
A
#
# COMPACT_ATOMS: atom_id res chain seq x y z
N MET A 1 -26.18 -28.20 26.36
CA MET A 1 -25.08 -27.26 26.72
C MET A 1 -23.80 -27.42 25.89
N ARG A 2 -23.36 -28.62 25.48
CA ARG A 2 -22.11 -28.78 24.69
C ARG A 2 -22.18 -28.23 23.25
N ARG A 3 -23.36 -28.25 22.62
CA ARG A 3 -23.59 -27.73 21.25
C ARG A 3 -23.58 -26.19 21.19
N THR A 4 -24.15 -25.52 22.18
CA THR A 4 -24.14 -24.05 22.27
C THR A 4 -22.74 -23.51 22.51
N LEU A 5 -21.93 -24.18 23.35
CA LEU A 5 -20.52 -23.84 23.55
C LEU A 5 -19.68 -23.95 22.27
N ARG A 6 -19.89 -25.03 21.48
CA ARG A 6 -19.21 -25.20 20.19
C ARG A 6 -19.56 -24.09 19.18
N LEU A 7 -20.82 -23.66 19.14
CA LEU A 7 -21.25 -22.57 18.24
C LEU A 7 -20.66 -21.22 18.64
N ILE A 8 -20.54 -20.95 19.94
CA ILE A 8 -19.91 -19.72 20.47
C ILE A 8 -18.41 -19.70 20.13
N LEU A 9 -17.71 -20.81 20.33
CA LEU A 9 -16.30 -20.94 19.96
C LEU A 9 -16.09 -20.74 18.45
N LEU A 10 -16.94 -21.32 17.61
CA LEU A 10 -16.85 -21.18 16.15
C LEU A 10 -17.03 -19.72 15.70
N ARG A 11 -17.99 -19.01 16.31
CA ARG A 11 -18.23 -17.58 16.08
C ARG A 11 -17.04 -16.72 16.52
N LEU A 12 -16.44 -17.01 17.67
CA LEU A 12 -15.26 -16.30 18.15
C LEU A 12 -14.06 -16.48 17.20
N VAL A 13 -13.80 -17.72 16.78
CA VAL A 13 -12.73 -18.03 15.83
C VAL A 13 -12.94 -17.30 14.50
N LEU A 14 -14.18 -17.27 14.01
CA LEU A 14 -14.51 -16.55 12.78
C LEU A 14 -14.26 -15.04 12.90
N VAL A 15 -14.67 -14.41 14.01
CA VAL A 15 -14.45 -12.97 14.25
C VAL A 15 -12.96 -12.63 14.35
N ILE A 16 -12.17 -13.48 15.01
CA ILE A 16 -10.70 -13.30 15.10
C ILE A 16 -10.06 -13.41 13.71
N LEU A 17 -10.50 -14.38 12.89
CA LEU A 17 -9.97 -14.58 11.54
C LEU A 17 -10.29 -13.42 10.58
N LEU A 18 -11.49 -12.83 10.66
CA LEU A 18 -11.83 -11.65 9.85
C LEU A 18 -11.01 -10.41 10.26
N SER A 19 -10.70 -10.27 11.54
CA SER A 19 -9.97 -9.11 12.07
C SER A 19 -8.51 -9.06 11.59
N THR A 20 -7.88 -10.23 11.40
CA THR A 20 -6.50 -10.32 10.90
C THR A 20 -6.40 -10.08 9.39
N LEU A 21 -7.44 -10.39 8.61
CA LEU A 21 -7.46 -10.16 7.16
C LEU A 21 -7.53 -8.67 6.79
N CYS A 22 -8.11 -7.81 7.62
CA CYS A 22 -8.25 -6.38 7.32
C CYS A 22 -6.96 -5.56 7.58
N HIS A 23 -5.89 -6.18 8.09
CA HIS A 23 -4.70 -5.47 8.55
C HIS A 23 -3.56 -5.38 7.52
N THR A 24 -3.80 -5.71 6.24
CA THR A 24 -2.72 -6.00 5.28
C THR A 24 -2.31 -4.86 4.36
N GLN A 25 -2.57 -3.60 4.72
CA GLN A 25 -2.07 -2.43 3.97
C GLN A 25 -1.68 -1.34 4.97
N PRO A 26 -0.38 -1.10 5.24
CA PRO A 26 0.03 0.02 6.08
C PRO A 26 -0.37 1.31 5.35
N SER A 27 -1.40 1.98 5.88
CA SER A 27 -1.76 3.33 5.48
C SER A 27 -0.60 4.25 5.87
N CYS A 28 -0.25 5.14 4.96
CA CYS A 28 0.82 6.10 5.15
C CYS A 28 0.30 7.51 4.81
N GLN A 29 0.94 8.53 5.33
CA GLN A 29 0.62 9.92 4.98
C GLN A 29 1.71 10.39 4.02
N THR A 30 1.33 10.88 2.84
CA THR A 30 2.31 11.44 1.92
C THR A 30 2.88 12.73 2.52
N PRO A 31 4.17 13.03 2.30
CA PRO A 31 4.82 14.26 2.80
C PRO A 31 4.37 15.52 2.04
N THR A 32 3.22 15.47 1.38
CA THR A 32 2.58 16.60 0.71
C THR A 32 2.05 17.60 1.76
N PRO A 33 1.94 18.89 1.44
CA PRO A 33 1.46 19.93 2.37
C PRO A 33 0.09 19.62 3.00
N ALA A 34 -0.73 18.84 2.29
CA ALA A 34 -2.07 18.46 2.72
C ALA A 34 -2.13 17.19 3.59
N LYS A 35 -1.01 16.48 3.84
CA LYS A 35 -0.98 15.16 4.50
C LYS A 35 -2.04 14.21 3.92
N SER A 36 -2.06 14.05 2.60
CA SER A 36 -3.04 13.20 1.94
C SER A 36 -2.90 11.74 2.41
N PRO A 37 -4.02 11.05 2.70
CA PRO A 37 -3.98 9.63 3.02
C PRO A 37 -3.50 8.84 1.78
N GLY A 38 -2.53 7.97 2.01
CA GLY A 38 -1.89 7.15 1.00
C GLY A 38 -1.69 5.72 1.46
N GLN A 39 -1.17 4.91 0.55
CA GLN A 39 -0.88 3.51 0.76
C GLN A 39 0.59 3.25 0.49
N CYS A 40 1.24 2.49 1.38
CA CYS A 40 2.62 2.10 1.20
C CYS A 40 2.70 0.97 0.18
N VAL A 41 3.17 1.28 -1.03
CA VAL A 41 3.22 0.33 -2.15
C VAL A 41 4.59 0.32 -2.80
N HIS A 42 4.90 -0.73 -3.55
CA HIS A 42 6.10 -0.78 -4.37
C HIS A 42 6.07 0.31 -5.44
N PHE A 43 7.23 0.84 -5.86
CA PHE A 43 7.31 1.93 -6.83
C PHE A 43 6.54 1.65 -8.13
N SER A 44 6.51 0.40 -8.57
CA SER A 44 5.81 -0.05 -9.78
C SER A 44 4.28 -0.03 -9.65
N ALA A 45 3.76 0.07 -8.43
CA ALA A 45 2.32 0.13 -8.17
C ALA A 45 1.82 1.57 -7.96
N CYS A 46 2.66 2.59 -8.19
CA CYS A 46 2.28 3.99 -8.08
C CYS A 46 2.34 4.70 -9.45
N ARG A 47 1.19 5.13 -9.97
CA ARG A 47 1.08 5.79 -11.29
C ARG A 47 1.87 7.09 -11.37
N PHE A 48 1.88 7.88 -10.31
CA PHE A 48 2.65 9.12 -10.25
C PHE A 48 4.13 8.84 -10.52
N VAL A 49 4.71 7.88 -9.79
CA VAL A 49 6.12 7.51 -9.94
C VAL A 49 6.40 7.00 -11.34
N LEU A 50 5.56 6.11 -11.87
CA LEU A 50 5.71 5.60 -13.24
C LEU A 50 5.63 6.72 -14.30
N ARG A 51 4.76 7.73 -14.11
CA ARG A 51 4.66 8.87 -15.02
C ARG A 51 5.94 9.71 -15.01
N GLU A 52 6.47 10.01 -13.83
CA GLU A 52 7.72 10.77 -13.69
C GLU A 52 8.90 10.00 -14.30
N TYR A 53 8.98 8.67 -14.07
CA TYR A 53 9.97 7.81 -14.71
C TYR A 53 9.81 7.74 -16.23
N ALA A 54 8.58 7.71 -16.75
CA ALA A 54 8.33 7.71 -18.19
C ALA A 54 8.74 9.03 -18.86
N MET A 55 8.54 10.15 -18.17
CA MET A 55 8.88 11.49 -18.66
C MET A 55 10.40 11.73 -18.62
N TYR A 56 11.02 11.54 -17.45
CA TYR A 56 12.40 11.94 -17.22
C TYR A 56 13.42 10.81 -17.44
N LYS A 57 12.98 9.55 -17.38
CA LYS A 57 13.82 8.35 -17.52
C LYS A 57 15.07 8.45 -16.63
N GLU A 58 16.26 8.45 -17.24
CA GLU A 58 17.55 8.53 -16.55
C GLU A 58 17.87 9.95 -16.04
N HIS A 59 17.23 10.97 -16.61
CA HIS A 59 17.46 12.39 -16.27
C HIS A 59 16.43 12.89 -15.25
N MET A 60 16.18 12.11 -14.19
CA MET A 60 15.21 12.47 -13.16
C MET A 60 15.66 13.72 -12.36
N PRO A 61 14.83 14.77 -12.25
CA PRO A 61 15.19 15.97 -11.52
C PRO A 61 15.50 15.66 -10.04
N PRO A 62 16.51 16.32 -9.44
CA PRO A 62 16.88 16.08 -8.05
C PRO A 62 15.77 16.46 -7.06
N ALA A 63 14.86 17.36 -7.45
CA ALA A 63 13.67 17.70 -6.67
C ALA A 63 12.70 16.51 -6.56
N VAL A 64 12.45 15.81 -7.67
CA VAL A 64 11.60 14.60 -7.71
C VAL A 64 12.24 13.49 -6.92
N MET A 65 13.55 13.25 -7.11
CA MET A 65 14.28 12.23 -6.35
C MET A 65 14.23 12.48 -4.83
N ARG A 66 14.39 13.75 -4.40
CA ARG A 66 14.24 14.14 -2.98
C ARG A 66 12.82 13.94 -2.45
N PHE A 67 11.81 14.09 -3.30
CA PHE A 67 10.42 13.82 -2.93
C PHE A 67 10.17 12.31 -2.77
N LEU A 68 10.67 11.48 -3.69
CA LEU A 68 10.59 10.02 -3.60
C LEU A 68 11.28 9.49 -2.34
N GLN A 69 12.47 10.01 -2.03
CA GLN A 69 13.21 9.65 -0.82
C GLN A 69 12.43 9.99 0.47
N ARG A 70 11.77 11.16 0.51
CA ARG A 70 10.94 11.58 1.64
C ARG A 70 9.63 10.79 1.75
N SER A 71 9.10 10.32 0.64
CA SER A 71 7.86 9.54 0.59
C SER A 71 8.08 8.07 0.93
N ARG A 72 9.32 7.65 1.22
CA ARG A 72 9.65 6.25 1.50
C ARG A 72 9.00 5.77 2.81
N CYS A 73 8.23 4.69 2.72
CA CYS A 73 7.47 4.13 3.85
C CYS A 73 8.10 2.86 4.44
N ARG A 74 9.05 2.21 3.74
CA ARG A 74 9.79 1.04 4.22
C ARG A 74 11.31 1.27 4.16
N PRO A 75 12.09 0.56 4.99
CA PRO A 75 13.55 0.52 4.87
C PRO A 75 14.00 0.05 3.48
N LYS A 76 15.15 0.54 2.98
CA LYS A 76 15.70 0.17 1.66
C LYS A 76 15.92 -1.34 1.48
N ARG A 77 16.19 -2.05 2.57
CA ARG A 77 16.35 -3.52 2.61
C ARG A 77 15.11 -4.30 2.18
N ASP A 78 13.92 -3.72 2.33
CA ASP A 78 12.65 -4.36 1.94
C ASP A 78 12.23 -4.00 0.50
N GLY A 79 13.12 -3.38 -0.29
CA GLY A 79 12.82 -2.85 -1.62
C GLY A 79 12.33 -1.41 -1.61
N TYR A 80 12.15 -0.83 -2.80
CA TYR A 80 11.79 0.58 -2.95
C TYR A 80 10.27 0.78 -2.83
N HIS A 81 9.80 0.97 -1.59
CA HIS A 81 8.40 1.24 -1.27
C HIS A 81 8.17 2.71 -0.92
N LEU A 82 7.11 3.25 -1.50
CA LEU A 82 6.75 4.66 -1.41
C LEU A 82 5.31 4.79 -0.92
N CYS A 83 5.06 5.86 -0.18
CA CYS A 83 3.73 6.30 0.11
C CYS A 83 3.12 6.90 -1.15
N CYS A 84 2.16 6.19 -1.74
CA CYS A 84 1.45 6.62 -2.93
C CYS A 84 0.05 7.10 -2.54
N GLU A 85 -0.42 8.19 -3.13
CA GLU A 85 -1.80 8.63 -2.91
C GLU A 85 -2.79 7.57 -3.41
N LEU A 86 -3.89 7.37 -2.69
CA LEU A 86 -4.87 6.33 -3.01
C LEU A 86 -5.42 6.42 -4.45
N LYS A 87 -5.51 7.63 -5.01
CA LYS A 87 -5.94 7.88 -6.41
C LYS A 87 -4.93 7.37 -7.45
N ASP A 88 -3.66 7.25 -7.08
CA ASP A 88 -2.54 6.89 -7.95
C ASP A 88 -2.05 5.45 -7.73
N VAL A 89 -2.57 4.77 -6.71
CA VAL A 89 -2.29 3.35 -6.47
C VAL A 89 -2.92 2.51 -7.57
N ILE A 90 -2.12 1.64 -8.18
CA ILE A 90 -2.60 0.61 -9.12
C ILE A 90 -3.09 -0.57 -8.28
N PRO A 91 -4.40 -0.84 -8.23
CA PRO A 91 -4.92 -1.93 -7.41
C PRO A 91 -4.42 -3.26 -7.97
N ALA A 92 -3.99 -4.17 -7.08
CA ALA A 92 -3.57 -5.51 -7.47
C ALA A 92 -4.70 -6.30 -8.19
N ASN A 93 -5.97 -5.92 -7.98
CA ASN A 93 -7.11 -6.53 -8.68
C ASN A 93 -7.12 -6.26 -10.19
N ALA A 94 -6.44 -5.20 -10.67
CA ALA A 94 -6.31 -4.90 -12.09
C ALA A 94 -5.36 -5.91 -12.78
N ASN A 95 -4.44 -6.52 -12.03
CA ASN A 95 -3.57 -7.60 -12.50
C ASN A 95 -4.23 -8.99 -12.42
N SER A 96 -5.36 -9.14 -11.73
CA SER A 96 -6.09 -10.43 -11.66
C SER A 96 -7.02 -10.67 -12.85
N LYS A 97 -7.26 -9.67 -13.71
CA LYS A 97 -8.09 -9.81 -14.92
C LYS A 97 -7.29 -10.20 -16.17
N LEU A 98 -6.01 -10.49 -16.01
CA LEU A 98 -5.11 -10.96 -17.06
C LEU A 98 -4.55 -12.34 -16.69
N LYS A 99 -5.42 -13.29 -16.40
CA LYS A 99 -5.09 -14.72 -16.38
C LYS A 99 -6.21 -15.53 -16.98
#